data_AF-A0A7S4C9F6-F1
#
_entry.id   AF-A0A7S4C9F6-F1
#
_cell.length_a   1.000
_cell.length_b   1.000
_cell.length_c   1.000
_cell.angle_alpha   90.00
_cell.angle_beta   90.00
_cell.angle_gamma   90.00
#
_symmetry.space_group_name_H-M   'P 1'
#
loop_
_entity.id
_entity.type
_entity.pdbx_description
1 polymer ?
#
loop_
_entity_poly.entity_id
_entity_poly.type
_entity_poly.pdbx_seq_one_letter_code
_entity_poly.pdbx_strand_id
1 'polypeptide(L)'
;FFSVYHSVDCTTMSRDPQISKLQYQYIVFNFPHTQHQQTSDDQKEVQLAHKNNQLLLENFFFQSARLLRTDGEVHVSIWDTVFYRNWDICQIAKMQDLHLIRIIP
;
A
#
# COMPACT_ATOMS: atom_id res chain seq x y z
N PHE A 1 13.79 9.48 18.57
CA PHE A 1 12.39 9.83 18.86
C PHE A 1 11.55 9.39 17.67
N PHE A 2 10.50 8.61 17.87
CA PHE A 2 9.55 8.25 16.81
C PHE A 2 8.32 9.15 16.92
N SER A 3 7.92 9.76 15.81
CA SER A 3 6.67 10.53 15.71
C SER A 3 5.57 9.60 15.21
N VAL A 4 4.41 9.62 15.85
CA VAL A 4 3.22 8.89 15.43
C VAL A 4 2.20 9.89 14.89
N TYR A 5 1.80 9.70 13.63
CA TYR A 5 0.77 10.51 12.98
C TYR A 5 -0.53 9.72 12.93
N HIS A 6 -1.64 10.37 13.26
CA HIS A 6 -2.98 9.77 13.31
C HIS A 6 -3.85 10.42 12.22
N SER A 7 -4.90 9.71 11.78
CA SER A 7 -5.84 10.23 10.78
C SER A 7 -5.20 10.65 9.46
N VAL A 8 -4.13 9.95 9.08
CA VAL A 8 -3.41 10.17 7.82
C VAL A 8 -4.09 9.37 6.72
N ASP A 9 -4.47 10.05 5.64
CA ASP A 9 -4.86 9.37 4.41
C ASP A 9 -3.60 8.95 3.62
N CYS A 10 -3.34 7.64 3.61
CA CYS A 10 -2.17 7.06 2.96
C CYS A 10 -2.15 7.28 1.43
N THR A 11 -3.29 7.60 0.80
CA THR A 11 -3.38 7.89 -0.64
C THR A 11 -3.00 9.32 -0.98
N THR A 12 -2.87 10.19 0.02
CA THR A 12 -2.50 11.60 -0.13
C THR A 12 -1.40 12.06 0.83
N MET A 13 -0.77 11.14 1.56
CA MET A 13 0.17 11.46 2.65
C MET A 13 1.39 12.28 2.23
N SER A 14 1.81 12.25 0.97
CA SER A 14 2.90 13.11 0.49
C SER A 14 2.50 14.58 0.35
N ARG A 15 1.21 14.90 0.55
CA ARG A 15 0.66 16.26 0.56
C ARG A 15 0.38 16.76 1.97
N ASP A 16 0.47 15.89 2.98
CA ASP A 16 0.27 16.28 4.37
C ASP A 16 1.39 17.25 4.81
N PRO A 17 1.07 18.44 5.36
CA PRO A 17 2.06 19.46 5.69
C PRO A 17 3.10 19.08 6.75
N GLN A 18 2.82 18.06 7.56
CA GLN A 18 3.73 17.57 8.59
C GLN A 18 4.58 16.41 8.06
N ILE A 19 3.96 15.50 7.30
CA ILE A 19 4.63 14.30 6.77
C ILE A 19 5.55 14.65 5.59
N SER A 20 5.08 15.52 4.69
CA SER A 20 5.79 15.89 3.45
C SER A 20 7.12 16.63 3.65
N LYS A 21 7.40 17.10 4.86
CA LYS A 21 8.65 17.78 5.22
C LYS A 21 9.79 16.83 5.55
N LEU A 22 9.52 15.53 5.61
CA LEU A 22 10.44 14.50 6.07
C LEU A 22 10.64 13.44 4.99
N GLN A 23 11.78 12.77 5.04
CA GLN A 23 12.02 11.52 4.32
C GLN A 23 12.17 10.36 5.29
N TYR A 24 11.60 9.22 4.93
CA TYR A 24 11.50 8.07 5.81
C TYR A 24 12.42 6.95 5.32
N GLN A 25 13.12 6.34 6.29
CA GLN A 25 13.89 5.12 6.05
C GLN A 25 12.98 3.91 5.88
N TYR A 26 11.87 3.88 6.62
CA TYR A 26 10.89 2.80 6.59
C TYR A 26 9.49 3.40 6.55
N ILE A 27 8.66 2.92 5.63
CA ILE A 27 7.21 3.20 5.59
C ILE A 27 6.51 1.85 5.67
N VAL A 28 5.71 1.64 6.72
CA VAL A 28 5.03 0.37 6.98
C VAL A 28 3.54 0.52 6.73
N PHE A 29 2.98 -0.39 5.93
CA PHE A 29 1.56 -0.46 5.64
C PHE A 29 0.99 -1.81 6.01
N ASN A 30 0.19 -1.82 7.07
CA ASN A 30 -0.64 -2.97 7.43
C ASN A 30 -1.91 -2.88 6.60
N PHE A 31 -2.00 -3.66 5.53
CA PHE A 31 -3.06 -3.55 4.55
C PHE A 31 -4.44 -3.73 5.22
N PRO A 32 -5.42 -2.84 4.98
CA PRO A 32 -6.73 -2.97 5.58
C PRO A 32 -7.49 -4.12 4.93
N HIS A 33 -7.71 -5.19 5.70
CA HIS A 33 -8.42 -6.38 5.25
C HIS A 33 -9.94 -6.26 5.48
N THR A 34 -10.73 -6.43 4.42
CA THR A 34 -12.19 -6.42 4.46
C THR A 34 -12.75 -7.75 3.95
N GLN A 35 -12.91 -8.74 4.84
CA GLN A 35 -13.40 -10.08 4.48
C GLN A 35 -14.71 -10.06 3.69
N HIS A 36 -15.62 -9.15 4.04
CA HIS A 36 -16.96 -9.05 3.44
C HIS A 36 -16.94 -8.74 1.94
N GLN A 37 -15.95 -7.98 1.46
CA GLN A 37 -15.87 -7.57 0.06
C GLN A 37 -15.34 -8.68 -0.86
N GLN A 38 -14.74 -9.73 -0.28
CA GLN A 38 -14.10 -10.81 -1.02
C GLN A 38 -15.02 -12.03 -1.21
N THR A 39 -16.11 -12.09 -0.46
CA THR A 39 -17.02 -13.25 -0.40
C THR A 39 -18.46 -12.89 -0.73
N SER A 40 -18.70 -11.76 -1.42
CA SER A 40 -20.04 -11.39 -1.88
C SER A 40 -20.48 -12.33 -3.01
N ASP A 41 -21.77 -12.71 -3.01
CA ASP A 41 -22.39 -13.45 -4.10
C ASP A 41 -22.52 -12.59 -5.38
N ASP A 42 -22.45 -11.26 -5.24
CA ASP A 42 -22.41 -10.35 -6.38
C ASP A 42 -20.98 -10.22 -6.94
N GLN A 43 -20.77 -10.85 -8.10
CA GLN A 43 -19.51 -10.79 -8.85
C GLN A 43 -19.06 -9.36 -9.18
N LYS A 44 -19.99 -8.40 -9.32
CA LYS A 44 -19.64 -7.00 -9.59
C LYS A 44 -19.04 -6.33 -8.36
N GLU A 45 -19.56 -6.63 -7.17
CA GLU A 45 -19.01 -6.11 -5.91
C GLU A 45 -17.60 -6.62 -5.67
N VAL A 46 -17.38 -7.93 -5.89
CA VAL A 46 -16.04 -8.53 -5.78
C VAL A 46 -15.05 -7.88 -6.76
N GLN A 47 -15.45 -7.69 -8.02
CA GLN A 47 -14.61 -7.02 -9.02
C GLN A 47 -14.32 -5.56 -8.66
N LEU A 48 -15.29 -4.83 -8.13
CA LEU A 48 -15.10 -3.45 -7.68
C LEU A 48 -14.13 -3.40 -6.50
N ALA A 49 -14.27 -4.33 -5.54
CA ALA A 49 -13.35 -4.47 -4.43
C ALA A 49 -11.91 -4.76 -4.89
N HIS A 50 -11.72 -5.63 -5.89
CA HIS A 50 -10.41 -5.87 -6.49
C HIS A 50 -9.79 -4.57 -6.99
N LYS A 51 -10.52 -3.83 -7.83
CA LYS A 51 -10.02 -2.59 -8.43
C LYS A 51 -9.70 -1.54 -7.38
N ASN A 52 -10.58 -1.36 -6.40
CA ASN A 52 -10.38 -0.36 -5.34
C ASN A 52 -9.14 -0.67 -4.50
N ASN A 53 -8.92 -1.94 -4.17
CA ASN A 53 -7.77 -2.33 -3.37
C ASN A 53 -6.45 -2.28 -4.14
N GLN A 54 -6.45 -2.62 -5.44
CA GLN A 54 -5.29 -2.41 -6.31
C GLN A 54 -4.97 -0.91 -6.44
N LEU A 55 -6.00 -0.07 -6.60
CA LEU A 55 -5.85 1.39 -6.65
C LEU A 55 -5.33 1.96 -5.31
N LEU A 56 -5.75 1.38 -4.18
CA LEU A 56 -5.22 1.74 -2.86
C LEU A 56 -3.73 1.43 -2.77
N LEU A 57 -3.29 0.24 -3.20
CA LEU A 57 -1.87 -0.12 -3.24
C LEU A 57 -1.09 0.80 -4.17
N GLU A 58 -1.60 1.06 -5.37
CA GLU A 58 -0.96 1.94 -6.35
C GLU A 58 -0.75 3.34 -5.79
N ASN A 59 -1.81 3.96 -5.25
CA ASN A 59 -1.73 5.28 -4.64
C ASN A 59 -0.79 5.28 -3.43
N PHE A 60 -0.86 4.27 -2.58
CA PHE A 60 0.03 4.14 -1.43
C PHE A 60 1.50 4.07 -1.87
N PHE A 61 1.84 3.25 -2.87
CA PHE A 61 3.20 3.16 -3.39
C PHE A 61 3.66 4.47 -4.00
N PHE A 62 2.80 5.14 -4.79
CA PHE A 62 3.09 6.45 -5.38
C PHE A 62 3.39 7.51 -4.30
N GLN A 63 2.57 7.58 -3.25
CA GLN A 63 2.82 8.51 -2.14
C GLN A 63 4.09 8.13 -1.37
N SER A 64 4.32 6.84 -1.13
CA SER A 64 5.46 6.33 -0.38
C SER A 64 6.78 6.63 -1.08
N ALA A 65 6.87 6.39 -2.38
CA ALA A 65 8.08 6.62 -3.17
C ALA A 65 8.58 8.08 -3.07
N ARG A 66 7.65 9.04 -2.98
CA ARG A 66 7.96 10.48 -2.84
C ARG A 66 8.45 10.87 -1.44
N LEU A 67 8.12 10.07 -0.44
CA LEU A 67 8.49 10.29 0.95
C LEU A 67 9.67 9.41 1.37
N LEU A 68 10.08 8.48 0.51
CA LEU A 68 11.17 7.55 0.79
C LEU A 68 12.52 8.25 0.67
N ARG A 69 13.45 7.84 1.53
CA ARG A 69 14.88 8.08 1.29
C ARG A 69 15.35 7.22 0.12
N THR A 70 16.47 7.60 -0.50
CA THR A 70 17.07 6.84 -1.62
C THR A 70 17.40 5.39 -1.25
N ASP A 71 17.73 5.13 0.01
CA ASP A 71 18.02 3.83 0.59
C ASP A 71 16.87 3.27 1.45
N GLY A 72 15.69 3.89 1.39
CA GLY A 72 14.55 3.53 2.22
C GLY A 72 13.76 2.33 1.69
N GLU A 73 12.92 1.75 2.56
CA GLU A 73 12.09 0.59 2.24
C GLU A 73 10.62 0.84 2.56
N VAL A 74 9.74 0.28 1.71
CA VAL A 74 8.31 0.18 1.96
C VAL A 74 7.99 -1.25 2.36
N HIS A 75 7.37 -1.45 3.52
CA HIS A 75 6.99 -2.76 4.04
C HIS A 75 5.48 -2.89 4.01
N VAL A 76 4.97 -3.85 3.25
CA VAL A 76 3.53 -4.11 3.16
C VAL A 76 3.23 -5.45 3.83
N SER A 77 2.37 -5.43 4.83
CA SER A 77 1.83 -6.63 5.46
C SER A 77 0.45 -6.90 4.86
N ILE A 78 0.30 -8.03 4.17
CA ILE A 78 -0.95 -8.45 3.53
C ILE A 78 -1.12 -9.96 3.69
N TRP A 79 -2.34 -10.42 3.92
CA TRP A 79 -2.65 -11.85 3.91
C TRP A 79 -2.32 -12.51 2.58
N ASP A 80 -1.62 -13.64 2.66
CA ASP A 80 -1.20 -14.41 1.50
C ASP A 80 -2.30 -15.39 1.05
N THR A 81 -3.42 -14.84 0.56
CA THR A 81 -4.52 -15.63 0.00
C THR A 81 -4.47 -15.63 -1.54
N VAL A 82 -5.11 -16.60 -2.18
CA VAL A 82 -5.24 -16.68 -3.65
C VAL A 82 -5.78 -15.36 -4.23
N PHE A 83 -6.68 -14.71 -3.50
CA PHE A 83 -7.26 -13.43 -3.87
C PHE A 83 -6.20 -12.34 -4.04
N TYR A 84 -5.31 -12.17 -3.06
CA TYR A 84 -4.28 -11.12 -3.10
C TYR A 84 -3.09 -11.50 -4.00
N ARG A 85 -2.76 -12.80 -4.11
CA ARG A 85 -1.73 -13.30 -5.04
C ARG A 85 -2.02 -12.92 -6.50
N ASN A 86 -3.31 -12.80 -6.87
CA ASN A 86 -3.73 -12.46 -8.23
C ASN A 86 -3.59 -10.97 -8.57
N TRP A 87 -3.16 -10.11 -7.65
CA TRP A 87 -3.10 -8.67 -7.90
C TRP A 87 -1.78 -8.16 -8.43
N ASP A 88 -0.76 -9.03 -8.53
CA ASP A 88 0.59 -8.67 -8.94
C ASP A 88 1.10 -7.38 -8.27
N ILE A 89 1.08 -7.39 -6.94
CA ILE A 89 1.47 -6.25 -6.09
C ILE A 89 2.87 -5.75 -6.45
N CYS A 90 3.76 -6.67 -6.83
CA CYS A 90 5.13 -6.35 -7.24
C CYS A 90 5.15 -5.52 -8.53
N GLN A 91 4.33 -5.86 -9.51
CA GLN A 91 4.19 -5.06 -10.73
C GLN A 91 3.58 -3.68 -10.43
N ILE A 92 2.58 -3.60 -9.54
CA ILE A 92 2.02 -2.30 -9.12
C ILE A 92 3.09 -1.41 -8.49
N ALA A 93 3.90 -1.96 -7.57
CA ALA A 93 5.01 -1.24 -6.94
C ALA A 93 6.06 -0.81 -7.97
N LYS A 94 6.39 -1.68 -8.94
CA LYS A 94 7.36 -1.41 -10.00
C LYS A 94 6.95 -0.26 -10.91
N MET A 95 5.66 -0.06 -11.15
CA MET A 95 5.17 1.11 -11.89
C MET A 95 5.41 2.44 -11.17
N GLN A 96 5.71 2.40 -9.86
CA GLN A 96 6.02 3.56 -9.02
C GLN A 96 7.52 3.62 -8.67
N ASP A 97 8.39 3.02 -9.51
CA ASP A 97 9.84 2.94 -9.34
C ASP A 97 10.31 2.23 -8.05
N LEU A 98 9.47 1.35 -7.48
CA LEU A 98 9.85 0.50 -6.36
C LEU A 98 10.25 -0.91 -6.84
N HIS A 99 11.13 -1.57 -6.11
CA HIS A 99 11.58 -2.93 -6.43
C HIS A 99 11.36 -3.86 -5.24
N LEU A 100 10.92 -5.09 -5.52
CA LEU A 100 10.77 -6.11 -4.49
C LEU A 100 12.15 -6.52 -3.96
N ILE A 101 12.36 -6.38 -2.66
CA ILE A 101 13.57 -6.84 -1.98
C ILE A 101 13.42 -8.30 -1.53
N ARG A 102 12.34 -8.60 -0.79
CA ARG A 102 12.05 -9.95 -0.28
C ARG A 102 10.57 -10.09 0.07
N ILE A 103 10.11 -11.33 0.07
CA ILE A 103 8.82 -11.74 0.64
C ILE A 103 9.14 -12.51 1.92
N ILE A 104 8.47 -12.17 3.02
CA ILE A 104 8.61 -12.86 4.30
C ILE A 104 7.31 -13.65 4.52
N PRO A 105 7.35 -15.00 4.52
CA PRO A 105 6.18 -15.85 4.74
C PRO A 105 5.75 -15.92 6.21
#